data_AF-A0A848HLK3-F1
#
_entry.id   AF-A0A848HLK3-F1
#
_cell.length_a   1.000
_cell.length_b   1.000
_cell.length_c   1.000
_cell.angle_alpha   90.00
_cell.angle_beta   90.00
_cell.angle_gamma   90.00
#
_symmetry.space_group_name_H-M   'P 1'
#
loop_
_entity.id
_entity.type
_entity.pdbx_description
1 polymer ?
#
loop_
_entity_poly.entity_id
_entity_poly.type
_entity_poly.pdbx_seq_one_letter_code
_entity_poly.pdbx_strand_id
1 'polypeptide(L)'
;MKTNMTAIASRLAESSKVFVRTLALLTRPAPTRMPSCCVNINALLLHLCDFDHELYGYVLKWLAYPLRHPGAKMNRALIFNGGAGSGKSLFFNRVVTGLYGGEARHVNDSVLTASFNAWAASARFVLAEDDLTNQAQVTLKRLISSDIVTINGKGVPEYAEPNRMNFVFLSGAADFLPASVGDRRFVVIEVPPARGPLFYRAVRDEIDNGGVDAFREYLMRGIDLGTFDQYTLPPVTARVRAQVEFA
;
A
#
# COMPACT_ATOMS: atom_id res chain seq x y z
N MET A 1 3.51 24.30 -39.07
CA MET A 1 2.24 23.88 -38.43
C MET A 1 1.86 22.40 -38.61
N LYS A 2 2.70 21.54 -39.22
CA LYS A 2 2.40 20.10 -39.40
C LYS A 2 2.95 19.17 -38.29
N THR A 3 3.85 19.67 -37.43
CA THR A 3 4.59 18.85 -36.46
C THR A 3 3.81 18.51 -35.18
N ASN A 4 2.78 19.28 -34.82
CA ASN A 4 2.00 19.08 -33.59
C ASN A 4 0.88 18.04 -33.72
N MET A 5 0.33 17.81 -34.91
CA MET A 5 -0.77 16.85 -35.08
C MET A 5 -0.31 15.39 -34.99
N THR A 6 0.92 15.09 -35.42
CA THR A 6 1.48 13.73 -35.41
C THR A 6 1.78 13.23 -33.99
N ALA A 7 2.24 14.12 -33.10
CA ALA A 7 2.56 13.80 -31.70
C ALA A 7 1.29 13.61 -30.83
N ILE A 8 0.20 14.29 -31.19
CA ILE A 8 -1.10 14.13 -30.52
C ILE A 8 -1.73 12.78 -30.91
N ALA A 9 -1.66 12.42 -32.20
CA ALA A 9 -2.15 11.14 -32.70
C ALA A 9 -1.40 9.93 -32.09
N SER A 10 -0.08 10.02 -31.88
CA SER A 10 0.69 8.95 -31.25
C SER A 10 0.34 8.75 -29.77
N ARG A 11 0.10 9.84 -29.02
CA ARG A 11 -0.33 9.79 -27.60
C ARG A 11 -1.74 9.24 -27.43
N LEU A 12 -2.65 9.56 -28.35
CA LEU A 12 -4.00 8.97 -28.38
C LEU A 12 -3.93 7.46 -28.66
N ALA A 13 -3.08 7.02 -29.58
CA ALA A 13 -2.89 5.60 -29.89
C ALA A 13 -2.24 4.82 -28.73
N GLU A 14 -1.30 5.40 -27.98
CA GLU A 14 -0.75 4.80 -26.76
C GLU A 14 -1.79 4.70 -25.64
N SER A 15 -2.60 5.75 -25.44
CA SER A 15 -3.67 5.77 -24.45
C SER A 15 -4.74 4.71 -24.76
N SER A 16 -5.11 4.55 -26.03
CA SER A 16 -6.02 3.47 -26.47
C SER A 16 -5.42 2.08 -26.29
N LYS A 17 -4.10 1.90 -26.49
CA LYS A 17 -3.44 0.60 -26.24
C LYS A 17 -3.40 0.25 -24.76
N VAL A 18 -3.14 1.22 -23.87
CA VAL A 18 -3.22 1.03 -22.41
C VAL A 18 -4.64 0.68 -21.99
N PHE A 19 -5.63 1.40 -22.52
CA PHE A 19 -7.05 1.16 -22.21
C PHE A 19 -7.54 -0.21 -22.68
N VAL A 20 -7.17 -0.63 -23.90
CA VAL A 20 -7.52 -1.97 -24.42
C VAL A 20 -6.77 -3.08 -23.67
N ARG A 21 -5.52 -2.85 -23.22
CA ARG A 21 -4.82 -3.80 -22.34
C ARG A 21 -5.52 -3.93 -20.99
N THR A 22 -5.95 -2.82 -20.41
CA THR A 22 -6.73 -2.80 -19.16
C THR A 22 -8.10 -3.47 -19.34
N LEU A 23 -8.78 -3.28 -20.47
CA LEU A 23 -10.04 -3.95 -20.78
C LEU A 23 -9.89 -5.45 -21.02
N ALA A 24 -8.82 -5.87 -21.71
CA ALA A 24 -8.50 -7.30 -21.91
C ALA A 24 -8.10 -7.99 -20.60
N LEU A 25 -7.66 -7.22 -19.59
CA LEU A 25 -7.46 -7.69 -18.24
C LEU A 25 -8.78 -7.79 -17.44
N LEU A 26 -9.92 -7.33 -17.94
CA LEU A 26 -11.20 -7.43 -17.21
C LEU A 26 -12.07 -8.62 -17.66
N THR A 27 -11.71 -9.30 -18.75
CA THR A 27 -12.51 -10.40 -19.34
C THR A 27 -11.97 -11.81 -19.10
N ARG A 28 -10.85 -11.96 -18.36
CA ARG A 28 -10.32 -13.28 -17.99
C ARG A 28 -11.05 -13.81 -16.75
N PRO A 29 -11.49 -15.08 -16.74
CA PRO A 29 -12.10 -15.68 -15.56
C PRO A 29 -11.13 -15.60 -14.37
N ALA A 30 -11.67 -15.33 -13.18
CA ALA A 30 -10.91 -15.23 -11.95
C ALA A 30 -10.12 -16.53 -11.72
N PRO A 31 -8.78 -16.49 -11.54
CA PRO A 31 -8.03 -17.66 -11.18
C PRO A 31 -8.43 -18.07 -9.75
N THR A 32 -9.09 -19.21 -9.60
CA THR A 32 -9.45 -19.83 -8.31
C THR A 32 -8.24 -20.44 -7.57
N ARG A 33 -7.05 -20.42 -8.19
CA ARG A 33 -5.77 -20.88 -7.62
C ARG A 33 -4.75 -19.76 -7.67
N MET A 34 -3.96 -19.60 -6.60
CA MET A 34 -2.81 -18.69 -6.57
C MET A 34 -1.89 -18.97 -7.77
N PRO A 35 -1.48 -17.94 -8.54
CA PRO A 35 -0.50 -18.11 -9.59
C PRO A 35 0.80 -18.71 -9.02
N SER A 36 1.39 -19.68 -9.70
CA SER A 36 2.64 -20.33 -9.28
C SER A 36 3.82 -19.35 -9.16
N CYS A 37 3.70 -18.15 -9.73
CA CYS A 37 4.77 -17.17 -9.83
C CYS A 37 4.75 -16.09 -8.73
N CYS A 38 3.85 -16.16 -7.75
CA CYS A 38 3.84 -15.23 -6.60
C CYS A 38 3.78 -15.94 -5.25
N VAL A 39 4.21 -17.20 -5.17
CA VAL A 39 4.07 -18.04 -3.97
C VAL A 39 4.94 -17.53 -2.84
N ASN A 40 6.18 -17.11 -3.12
CA ASN A 40 7.11 -16.63 -2.09
C ASN A 40 6.72 -15.24 -1.58
N ILE A 41 6.21 -14.36 -2.45
CA ILE A 41 5.66 -13.05 -2.07
C ILE A 41 4.46 -13.23 -1.13
N ASN A 42 3.53 -14.13 -1.47
CA ASN A 42 2.40 -14.45 -0.59
C ASN A 42 2.87 -15.09 0.72
N ALA A 43 3.88 -15.99 0.68
CA ALA A 43 4.46 -16.58 1.87
C ALA A 43 5.16 -15.54 2.76
N LEU A 44 5.78 -14.52 2.18
CA LEU A 44 6.34 -13.39 2.93
C LEU A 44 5.23 -12.61 3.63
N LEU A 45 4.14 -12.27 2.94
CA LEU A 45 3.02 -11.58 3.58
C LEU A 45 2.39 -12.43 4.69
N LEU A 46 2.22 -13.73 4.48
CA LEU A 46 1.71 -14.65 5.50
C LEU A 46 2.65 -14.71 6.72
N HIS A 47 3.97 -14.72 6.50
CA HIS A 47 4.95 -14.61 7.58
C HIS A 47 4.84 -13.28 8.32
N LEU A 48 4.67 -12.15 7.61
CA LEU A 48 4.48 -10.84 8.24
C LEU A 48 3.20 -10.78 9.09
N CYS A 49 2.21 -11.61 8.78
CA CYS A 49 0.99 -11.79 9.55
C CYS A 49 1.08 -12.92 10.60
N ASP A 50 2.28 -13.38 10.96
CA ASP A 50 2.49 -14.48 11.93
C ASP A 50 1.71 -15.77 11.61
N PHE A 51 1.53 -16.06 10.32
CA PHE A 51 0.74 -17.20 9.83
C PHE A 51 -0.74 -17.18 10.24
N ASP A 52 -1.24 -16.03 10.70
CA ASP A 52 -2.66 -15.78 10.91
C ASP A 52 -3.34 -15.60 9.55
N HIS A 53 -4.11 -16.60 9.14
CA HIS A 53 -4.78 -16.62 7.85
C HIS A 53 -5.93 -15.61 7.74
N GLU A 54 -6.58 -15.24 8.85
CA GLU A 54 -7.63 -14.22 8.84
C GLU A 54 -7.02 -12.84 8.63
N LEU A 55 -5.96 -12.53 9.38
CA LEU A 55 -5.22 -11.27 9.25
C LEU A 55 -4.57 -11.15 7.87
N TYR A 56 -3.95 -12.23 7.41
CA TYR A 56 -3.40 -12.33 6.05
C TYR A 56 -4.46 -12.03 4.99
N GLY A 57 -5.64 -12.64 5.11
CA GLY A 57 -6.78 -12.40 4.23
C GLY A 57 -7.25 -10.95 4.27
N TYR A 58 -7.31 -10.34 5.45
CA TYR A 58 -7.62 -8.93 5.62
C TYR A 58 -6.63 -8.02 4.91
N VAL A 59 -5.32 -8.21 5.13
CA VAL A 59 -4.27 -7.37 4.52
C VAL A 59 -4.26 -7.54 3.00
N LEU A 60 -4.46 -8.76 2.50
CA LEU A 60 -4.61 -9.01 1.07
C LEU A 60 -5.77 -8.23 0.45
N LYS A 61 -6.95 -8.25 1.09
CA LYS A 61 -8.12 -7.48 0.64
C LYS A 61 -7.89 -5.97 0.75
N TRP A 62 -7.23 -5.52 1.82
CA TRP A 62 -6.84 -4.12 2.00
C TRP A 62 -5.90 -3.64 0.89
N LEU A 63 -4.94 -4.46 0.47
CA LEU A 63 -4.05 -4.15 -0.67
C LEU A 63 -4.79 -4.20 -2.01
N ALA A 64 -5.70 -5.17 -2.20
CA ALA A 64 -6.45 -5.34 -3.43
C ALA A 64 -7.47 -4.22 -3.68
N TYR A 65 -8.13 -3.73 -2.63
CA TYR A 65 -9.28 -2.83 -2.78
C TYR A 65 -8.92 -1.50 -3.49
N PRO A 66 -7.89 -0.73 -3.09
CA PRO A 66 -7.50 0.50 -3.78
C PRO A 66 -6.91 0.30 -5.18
N LEU A 67 -6.45 -0.91 -5.49
CA LEU A 67 -5.99 -1.26 -6.84
C LEU A 67 -7.18 -1.49 -7.78
N ARG A 68 -8.22 -2.18 -7.31
CA ARG A 68 -9.46 -2.42 -8.07
C ARG A 68 -10.38 -1.21 -8.13
N HIS A 69 -10.32 -0.33 -7.14
CA HIS A 69 -11.10 0.90 -7.06
C HIS A 69 -10.19 2.12 -7.04
N PRO A 70 -9.75 2.62 -8.22
CA PRO A 70 -8.89 3.79 -8.28
C PRO A 70 -9.49 5.01 -7.59
N GLY A 71 -8.77 5.50 -6.58
CA GLY A 71 -9.21 6.61 -5.73
C GLY A 71 -9.92 6.21 -4.45
N ALA A 72 -10.12 4.91 -4.20
CA ALA A 72 -10.51 4.44 -2.89
C ALA A 72 -9.43 4.76 -1.84
N LYS A 73 -9.87 5.33 -0.73
CA LYS A 73 -9.06 5.60 0.45
C LYS A 73 -9.53 4.69 1.57
N MET A 74 -8.65 3.84 2.06
CA MET A 74 -8.92 2.99 3.21
C MET A 74 -8.98 3.85 4.47
N ASN A 75 -10.01 3.62 5.30
CA ASN A 75 -10.19 4.39 6.53
C ASN A 75 -9.10 4.11 7.59
N ARG A 76 -8.41 2.97 7.44
CA ARG A 76 -7.37 2.52 8.35
C ARG A 76 -6.05 2.35 7.63
N ALA A 77 -5.00 2.89 8.22
CA ALA A 77 -3.62 2.63 7.85
C ALA A 77 -3.10 1.37 8.55
N LEU A 78 -2.15 0.68 7.91
CA LEU A 78 -1.53 -0.51 8.50
C LEU A 78 -0.18 -0.14 9.13
N ILE A 79 0.09 -0.67 10.33
CA ILE A 79 1.39 -0.58 10.98
C ILE A 79 1.96 -1.98 11.10
N PHE A 80 3.13 -2.23 10.53
CA PHE A 80 3.88 -3.48 10.68
C PHE A 80 5.00 -3.25 11.70
N ASN A 81 4.77 -3.72 12.93
CA ASN A 81 5.68 -3.57 14.05
C ASN A 81 6.52 -4.83 14.24
N GLY A 82 7.85 -4.72 14.20
CA GLY A 82 8.71 -5.85 14.55
C GLY A 82 10.18 -5.61 14.23
N GLY A 83 11.05 -6.53 14.62
CA GLY A 83 12.49 -6.36 14.49
C GLY A 83 12.99 -6.12 13.06
N ALA A 84 14.17 -5.51 12.93
CA ALA A 84 14.87 -5.39 11.67
C ALA A 84 15.12 -6.77 11.04
N GLY A 85 15.14 -6.83 9.71
CA GLY A 85 15.40 -8.10 8.99
C GLY A 85 14.20 -9.04 8.87
N SER A 86 13.01 -8.68 9.37
CA SER A 86 11.79 -9.51 9.20
C SER A 86 11.17 -9.49 7.79
N GLY A 87 11.77 -8.74 6.86
CA GLY A 87 11.31 -8.67 5.47
C GLY A 87 10.21 -7.64 5.19
N LYS A 88 9.83 -6.80 6.17
CA LYS A 88 8.87 -5.69 6.00
C LYS A 88 9.21 -4.80 4.79
N SER A 89 10.40 -4.21 4.78
CA SER A 89 10.87 -3.35 3.68
C SER A 89 11.03 -4.12 2.38
N LEU A 90 11.37 -5.42 2.41
CA LEU A 90 11.40 -6.25 1.20
C LEU A 90 9.99 -6.33 0.56
N PHE A 91 8.95 -6.56 1.37
CA PHE A 91 7.59 -6.60 0.87
C PHE A 91 7.10 -5.22 0.42
N PHE A 92 7.13 -4.22 1.29
CA PHE A 92 6.52 -2.92 0.99
C PHE A 92 7.34 -2.09 -0.01
N ASN A 93 8.67 -2.07 0.09
CA ASN A 93 9.53 -1.22 -0.77
C ASN A 93 9.76 -1.82 -2.16
N ARG A 94 9.61 -3.13 -2.33
CA ARG A 94 9.90 -3.80 -3.62
C ARG A 94 8.64 -4.33 -4.28
N VAL A 95 7.73 -4.93 -3.50
CA VAL A 95 6.48 -5.49 -4.04
C VAL A 95 5.43 -4.40 -4.12
N VAL A 96 5.01 -3.84 -2.99
CA VAL A 96 3.82 -2.96 -2.94
C VAL A 96 4.04 -1.66 -3.69
N THR A 97 5.17 -0.98 -3.50
CA THR A 97 5.52 0.21 -4.30
C THR A 97 5.56 -0.08 -5.80
N GLY A 98 6.06 -1.26 -6.21
CA GLY A 98 6.03 -1.73 -7.59
C GLY A 98 4.62 -1.89 -8.16
N LEU A 99 3.62 -2.19 -7.32
CA LEU A 99 2.22 -2.26 -7.74
C LEU A 99 1.69 -0.88 -8.18
N TYR A 100 2.07 0.19 -7.48
CA TYR A 100 1.61 1.56 -7.70
C TYR A 100 2.55 2.40 -8.59
N GLY A 101 3.79 1.95 -8.81
CA GLY A 101 4.77 2.64 -9.65
C GLY A 101 4.96 4.10 -9.24
N GLY A 102 4.76 5.02 -10.19
CA GLY A 102 4.90 6.46 -9.98
C GLY A 102 3.88 7.11 -9.05
N GLU A 103 2.90 6.36 -8.52
CA GLU A 103 1.91 6.85 -7.55
C GLU A 103 2.23 6.43 -6.10
N ALA A 104 3.32 5.69 -5.89
CA ALA A 104 3.86 5.37 -4.57
C ALA A 104 4.76 6.50 -4.05
N ARG A 105 4.74 6.75 -2.73
CA ARG A 105 5.63 7.70 -2.05
C ARG A 105 6.28 7.04 -0.85
N HIS A 106 7.58 7.26 -0.70
CA HIS A 106 8.29 7.02 0.55
C HIS A 106 8.39 8.36 1.28
N VAL A 107 7.97 8.38 2.54
CA VAL A 107 8.01 9.57 3.37
C VAL A 107 8.75 9.25 4.65
N ASN A 108 9.50 10.23 5.14
CA ASN A 108 10.15 10.21 6.44
C ASN A 108 9.75 11.48 7.20
N ASP A 109 10.30 11.66 8.40
CA ASP A 109 10.01 12.80 9.24
C ASP A 109 10.20 14.16 8.52
N SER A 110 11.32 14.33 7.81
CA SER A 110 11.62 15.58 7.10
C SER A 110 10.62 15.90 5.98
N VAL A 111 10.12 14.88 5.27
CA VAL A 111 9.14 15.04 4.19
C VAL A 111 7.76 15.39 4.76
N LEU A 112 7.41 14.81 5.90
CA LEU A 112 6.13 15.05 6.57
C LEU A 112 6.08 16.41 7.28
N THR A 113 7.22 16.95 7.71
CA THR A 113 7.32 18.24 8.42
C THR A 113 7.71 19.41 7.51
N ALA A 114 8.03 19.15 6.24
CA ALA A 114 8.38 20.18 5.27
C ALA A 114 7.23 21.17 5.00
N SER A 115 7.59 22.42 4.68
CA SER A 115 6.62 23.47 4.33
C SER A 115 5.93 23.24 2.98
N PHE A 116 6.56 22.47 2.09
CA PHE A 116 6.03 22.11 0.78
C PHE A 116 5.70 20.62 0.74
N ASN A 117 4.56 20.28 0.14
CA ASN A 117 4.04 18.91 0.12
C ASN A 117 3.66 18.45 -1.31
N ALA A 118 4.36 18.95 -2.33
CA ALA A 118 4.18 18.52 -3.72
C ALA A 118 4.33 16.99 -3.89
N TRP A 119 5.01 16.30 -2.98
CA TRP A 119 5.07 14.83 -2.94
C TRP A 119 3.69 14.18 -2.80
N ALA A 120 2.72 14.83 -2.14
CA ALA A 120 1.39 14.30 -1.92
C ALA A 120 0.51 14.33 -3.18
N ALA A 121 0.89 15.13 -4.19
CA ALA A 121 0.17 15.22 -5.45
C ALA A 121 0.09 13.85 -6.14
N SER A 122 -1.13 13.45 -6.49
CA SER A 122 -1.44 12.16 -7.12
C SER A 122 -0.90 10.91 -6.39
N ALA A 123 -0.56 11.02 -5.10
CA ALA A 123 -0.10 9.89 -4.32
C ALA A 123 -1.29 8.97 -3.95
N ARG A 124 -1.12 7.66 -4.16
CA ARG A 124 -2.13 6.64 -3.82
C ARG A 124 -1.68 5.65 -2.76
N PHE A 125 -0.37 5.45 -2.68
CA PHE A 125 0.24 4.63 -1.65
C PHE A 125 1.38 5.41 -1.01
N VAL A 126 1.35 5.51 0.31
CA VAL A 126 2.37 6.22 1.09
C VAL A 126 2.94 5.26 2.12
N LEU A 127 4.24 5.02 2.00
CA LEU A 127 4.99 4.23 2.94
C LEU A 127 5.82 5.15 3.82
N ALA A 128 5.66 5.02 5.12
CA ALA A 128 6.54 5.65 6.09
C ALA A 128 7.40 4.58 6.78
N GLU A 129 8.69 4.86 6.82
CA GLU A 129 9.69 4.10 7.57
C GLU A 129 10.33 5.05 8.60
N ASP A 130 11.05 4.46 9.56
CA ASP A 130 11.80 5.15 10.63
C ASP A 130 10.96 5.77 11.76
N ASP A 131 11.67 6.23 12.78
CA ASP A 131 11.10 6.91 13.95
C ASP A 131 10.61 8.31 13.56
N LEU A 132 9.28 8.45 13.46
CA LEU A 132 8.63 9.74 13.20
C LEU A 132 8.49 10.55 14.48
N THR A 133 8.84 11.84 14.43
CA THR A 133 8.56 12.78 15.52
C THR A 133 7.06 12.95 15.73
N ASN A 134 6.66 13.47 16.91
CA ASN A 134 5.26 13.78 17.20
C ASN A 134 4.63 14.70 16.13
N GLN A 135 5.41 15.65 15.58
CA GLN A 135 4.93 16.57 14.56
C GLN A 135 4.61 15.85 13.23
N ALA A 136 5.48 14.94 12.80
CA ALA A 136 5.24 14.11 11.63
C ALA A 136 4.02 13.20 11.83
N GLN A 137 3.88 12.58 13.02
CA GLN A 137 2.73 11.75 13.36
C GLN A 137 1.40 12.52 13.33
N VAL A 138 1.37 13.77 13.82
CA VAL A 138 0.17 14.64 13.75
C VAL A 138 -0.20 14.92 12.31
N THR A 139 0.77 15.32 11.48
CA THR A 139 0.54 15.58 10.05
C THR A 139 -0.01 14.37 9.34
N LEU A 140 0.54 13.21 9.64
CA LEU A 140 0.17 11.95 9.05
C LEU A 140 -1.24 11.50 9.47
N LYS A 141 -1.59 11.60 10.75
CA LYS A 141 -2.94 11.36 11.25
C LYS A 141 -3.99 12.22 10.56
N ARG A 142 -3.66 13.49 10.29
CA ARG A 142 -4.52 14.39 9.51
C ARG A 142 -4.70 13.89 8.07
N LEU A 143 -3.62 13.46 7.41
CA LEU A 143 -3.68 12.93 6.04
C LEU A 143 -4.41 11.58 5.95
N ILE A 144 -4.43 10.76 7.00
CA ILE A 144 -5.24 9.54 7.02
C ILE A 144 -6.73 9.88 7.06
N SER A 145 -7.13 10.91 7.82
CA SER A 145 -8.56 11.25 8.01
C SER A 145 -9.14 12.23 7.00
N SER A 146 -8.32 12.96 6.24
CA SER A 146 -8.84 13.99 5.34
C SER A 146 -9.28 13.42 3.99
N ASP A 147 -10.40 13.92 3.48
CA ASP A 147 -10.89 13.61 2.12
C ASP A 147 -10.24 14.47 1.05
N ILE A 148 -9.69 15.61 1.44
CA ILE A 148 -9.02 16.59 0.58
C ILE A 148 -7.63 16.85 1.14
N VAL A 149 -6.65 17.02 0.25
CA VAL A 149 -5.31 17.49 0.58
C VAL A 149 -5.03 18.77 -0.21
N THR A 150 -4.53 19.79 0.46
CA THR A 150 -4.05 20.99 -0.21
C THR A 150 -2.60 20.82 -0.59
N ILE A 151 -2.30 21.01 -1.87
CA ILE A 151 -0.97 20.87 -2.44
C ILE A 151 -0.32 22.25 -2.54
N ASN A 152 0.74 22.44 -1.76
CA ASN A 152 1.61 23.59 -1.77
C ASN A 152 2.96 23.20 -2.39
N GLY A 153 3.15 23.58 -3.65
CA GLY A 153 4.39 23.39 -4.38
C GLY A 153 5.23 24.67 -4.44
N LYS A 154 6.55 24.52 -4.50
CA LYS A 154 7.45 25.66 -4.59
C LYS A 154 7.25 26.39 -5.93
N GLY A 155 6.86 27.67 -5.85
CA GLY A 155 6.71 28.53 -7.02
C GLY A 155 5.46 28.25 -7.87
N VAL A 156 4.49 27.49 -7.34
CA VAL A 156 3.20 27.26 -7.97
C VAL A 156 2.07 27.66 -7.02
N PRO A 157 0.92 28.13 -7.53
CA PRO A 157 -0.24 28.40 -6.69
C PRO A 157 -0.70 27.13 -5.96
N GLU A 158 -1.13 27.32 -4.72
CA GLU A 158 -1.72 26.26 -3.91
C GLU A 158 -3.07 25.82 -4.51
N TYR A 159 -3.33 24.52 -4.53
CA TYR A 159 -4.59 23.96 -5.03
C TYR A 159 -5.02 22.74 -4.21
N ALA A 160 -6.31 22.44 -4.20
CA ALA A 160 -6.87 21.29 -3.49
C ALA A 160 -7.04 20.08 -4.42
N GLU A 161 -6.71 18.88 -3.93
CA GLU A 161 -6.92 17.60 -4.62
C GLU A 161 -7.66 16.62 -3.69
N PRO A 162 -8.55 15.74 -4.21
CA PRO A 162 -9.05 14.60 -3.46
C PRO A 162 -7.91 13.75 -2.90
N ASN A 163 -7.94 13.48 -1.60
CA ASN A 163 -6.96 12.66 -0.93
C ASN A 163 -7.24 11.18 -1.20
N ARG A 164 -6.38 10.52 -1.97
CA ARG A 164 -6.47 9.11 -2.33
C ARG A 164 -5.37 8.26 -1.69
N MET A 165 -4.65 8.84 -0.72
CA MET A 165 -3.49 8.21 -0.11
C MET A 165 -3.89 7.14 0.89
N ASN A 166 -3.35 5.93 0.69
CA ASN A 166 -3.40 4.79 1.59
C ASN A 166 -2.05 4.61 2.26
N PHE A 167 -2.04 4.48 3.59
CA PHE A 167 -0.81 4.57 4.38
C PHE A 167 -0.40 3.21 4.97
N VAL A 168 0.90 2.92 4.90
CA VAL A 168 1.54 1.84 5.63
C VAL A 168 2.74 2.38 6.40
N PHE A 169 2.94 1.87 7.62
CA PHE A 169 4.03 2.22 8.52
C PHE A 169 4.86 0.98 8.83
N LEU A 170 6.17 1.08 8.72
CA LEU A 170 7.08 0.03 9.16
C LEU A 170 7.83 0.50 10.40
N SER A 171 7.63 -0.18 11.52
CA SER A 171 8.35 0.07 12.77
C SER A 171 9.43 -0.98 13.00
N GLY A 172 10.60 -0.54 13.48
CA GLY A 172 11.71 -1.38 13.91
C GLY A 172 11.84 -1.57 15.43
N ALA A 173 11.10 -0.82 16.25
CA ALA A 173 11.28 -0.74 17.70
C ALA A 173 9.99 -1.02 18.46
N ALA A 174 10.11 -1.56 19.68
CA ALA A 174 9.01 -1.86 20.59
C ALA A 174 8.18 -0.62 20.98
N ASP A 175 8.72 0.58 20.78
CA ASP A 175 8.15 1.85 21.23
C ASP A 175 7.51 2.69 20.12
N PHE A 176 7.48 2.23 18.87
CA PHE A 176 6.71 2.91 17.82
C PHE A 176 5.25 2.45 17.88
N LEU A 177 4.60 2.84 18.96
CA LEU A 177 3.21 3.15 18.86
C LEU A 177 3.12 4.66 18.96
N PRO A 178 2.49 5.35 17.99
CA PRO A 178 1.99 6.68 18.26
C PRO A 178 1.31 6.63 19.62
N ALA A 179 1.44 7.65 20.48
CA ALA A 179 0.80 7.71 21.81
C ALA A 179 -0.75 7.48 21.80
N SER A 180 -1.29 7.24 20.62
CA SER A 180 -2.62 6.79 20.27
C SER A 180 -2.63 5.33 19.74
N VAL A 181 -2.09 4.36 20.50
CA VAL A 181 -2.49 2.94 20.39
C VAL A 181 -4.03 2.80 20.38
N GLY A 182 -4.66 3.82 20.98
CA GLY A 182 -6.05 4.32 20.94
C GLY A 182 -6.81 4.43 19.63
N ASP A 183 -6.09 4.54 18.52
CA ASP A 183 -6.64 5.28 17.40
C ASP A 183 -7.21 4.35 16.33
N ARG A 184 -8.54 4.41 16.17
CA ARG A 184 -9.32 3.68 15.16
C ARG A 184 -8.81 3.82 13.72
N ARG A 185 -7.87 4.74 13.46
CA ARG A 185 -7.22 4.96 12.17
C ARG A 185 -6.08 4.00 11.87
N PHE A 186 -5.63 3.19 12.83
CA PHE A 186 -4.53 2.25 12.63
C PHE A 186 -4.96 0.81 12.89
N VAL A 187 -4.33 -0.10 12.14
CA VAL A 187 -4.31 -1.53 12.42
C VAL A 187 -2.86 -1.90 12.68
N VAL A 188 -2.54 -2.27 13.92
CA VAL A 188 -1.18 -2.67 14.31
C VAL A 188 -1.03 -4.18 14.13
N ILE A 189 -0.01 -4.57 13.38
CA ILE A 189 0.33 -5.95 13.05
C ILE A 189 1.70 -6.24 13.66
N GLU A 190 1.74 -7.11 14.66
CA GLU A 190 2.98 -7.59 15.27
C GLU A 190 3.63 -8.65 14.37
N VAL A 191 4.78 -8.30 13.81
CA VAL A 191 5.54 -9.12 12.87
C VAL A 191 6.46 -10.07 13.66
N PRO A 192 6.45 -11.38 13.36
CA PRO A 192 7.32 -12.34 14.03
C PRO A 192 8.82 -12.12 13.73
N PRO A 193 9.72 -12.78 14.49
CA PRO A 193 11.16 -12.72 14.25
C PRO A 193 11.56 -13.14 12.83
N ALA A 194 12.68 -12.61 12.37
CA ALA A 194 13.20 -12.89 11.03
C ALA A 194 13.45 -14.38 10.76
N ARG A 195 13.17 -14.82 9.54
CA ARG A 195 13.48 -16.18 9.05
C ARG A 195 14.91 -16.29 8.52
N GLY A 196 15.30 -17.52 8.17
CA GLY A 196 16.61 -17.80 7.55
C GLY A 196 16.79 -17.13 6.18
N PRO A 197 18.04 -16.85 5.77
CA PRO A 197 18.35 -16.06 4.58
C PRO A 197 17.82 -16.64 3.26
N LEU A 198 17.72 -17.97 3.16
CA LEU A 198 17.18 -18.64 1.97
C LEU A 198 15.72 -18.26 1.68
N PHE A 199 14.94 -18.00 2.73
CA PHE A 199 13.55 -17.56 2.59
C PHE A 199 13.47 -16.22 1.85
N TYR A 200 14.25 -15.23 2.28
CA TYR A 200 14.27 -13.91 1.64
C TYR A 200 14.94 -13.92 0.27
N ARG A 201 15.89 -14.83 0.03
CA ARG A 201 16.49 -15.01 -1.29
C ARG A 201 15.45 -15.49 -2.30
N ALA A 202 14.66 -16.50 -1.96
CA ALA A 202 13.59 -17.00 -2.84
C ALA A 202 12.56 -15.90 -3.18
N VAL A 203 12.24 -15.03 -2.21
CA VAL A 203 11.36 -13.88 -2.47
C VAL A 203 11.99 -12.88 -3.45
N ARG A 204 13.28 -12.56 -3.29
CA ARG A 204 13.99 -11.66 -4.21
C ARG A 204 14.06 -12.24 -5.62
N ASP A 205 14.42 -13.51 -5.73
CA ASP A 205 14.46 -14.22 -7.01
C ASP A 205 13.08 -14.19 -7.67
N GLU A 206 11.99 -14.37 -6.91
CA GLU A 206 10.62 -14.25 -7.43
C GLU A 206 10.28 -12.83 -7.89
N ILE A 207 10.67 -11.80 -7.14
CA ILE A 207 10.48 -10.39 -7.52
C ILE A 207 11.21 -10.08 -8.83
N ASP A 208 12.48 -10.48 -8.95
CA ASP A 208 13.32 -10.21 -10.11
C ASP A 208 12.83 -10.95 -11.37
N ASN A 209 12.10 -12.06 -11.20
CA ASN A 209 11.50 -12.85 -12.29
C ASN A 209 10.04 -12.50 -12.58
N GLY A 210 9.58 -11.29 -12.24
CA GLY A 210 8.24 -10.81 -12.58
C GLY A 210 7.13 -11.20 -11.59
N GLY A 211 7.49 -11.66 -10.40
CA GLY A 211 6.54 -12.03 -9.36
C GLY A 211 5.64 -10.89 -8.90
N VAL A 212 6.08 -9.63 -9.02
CA VAL A 212 5.25 -8.45 -8.70
C VAL A 212 4.05 -8.33 -9.65
N ASP A 213 4.23 -8.62 -10.95
CA ASP A 213 3.12 -8.59 -11.91
C ASP A 213 2.15 -9.75 -11.68
N ALA A 214 2.68 -10.94 -11.34
CA ALA A 214 1.85 -12.07 -10.94
C ALA A 214 1.06 -11.77 -9.65
N PHE A 215 1.69 -11.11 -8.67
CA PHE A 215 1.04 -10.66 -7.45
C PHE A 215 -0.03 -9.59 -7.74
N ARG A 216 0.21 -8.67 -8.68
CA ARG A 216 -0.81 -7.72 -9.15
C ARG A 216 -2.02 -8.45 -9.73
N GLU A 217 -1.81 -9.43 -10.61
CA GLU A 217 -2.90 -10.21 -11.19
C GLU A 217 -3.70 -10.97 -10.12
N TYR A 218 -2.99 -11.55 -9.14
CA TYR A 218 -3.61 -12.18 -7.98
C TYR A 218 -4.46 -11.20 -7.16
N LEU A 219 -3.94 -10.01 -6.84
CA LEU A 219 -4.68 -8.96 -6.14
C LEU A 219 -5.88 -8.46 -6.97
N MET A 220 -5.79 -8.41 -8.29
CA MET A 220 -6.87 -7.91 -9.16
C MET A 220 -7.98 -8.93 -9.42
N ARG A 221 -7.67 -10.24 -9.43
CA ARG A 221 -8.66 -11.26 -9.81
C ARG A 221 -8.74 -12.49 -8.92
N GLY A 222 -7.64 -12.85 -8.24
CA GLY A 222 -7.56 -14.10 -7.47
C GLY A 222 -8.16 -14.02 -6.07
N ILE A 223 -8.52 -12.82 -5.60
CA ILE A 223 -9.11 -12.61 -4.26
C ILE A 223 -10.58 -12.28 -4.39
N ASP A 224 -11.41 -12.99 -3.63
CA ASP A 224 -12.80 -12.60 -3.42
C ASP A 224 -12.88 -11.51 -2.34
N LEU A 225 -13.38 -10.34 -2.72
CA LEU A 225 -13.62 -9.24 -1.79
C LEU A 225 -14.91 -9.46 -0.99
N GLY A 226 -15.90 -10.19 -1.52
CA GLY A 226 -17.21 -10.33 -0.87
C GLY A 226 -17.78 -8.97 -0.48
N THR A 227 -18.06 -8.79 0.82
CA THR A 227 -18.56 -7.53 1.40
C THR A 227 -17.46 -6.58 1.89
N PHE A 228 -16.20 -6.82 1.53
CA PHE A 228 -15.07 -6.01 1.98
C PHE A 228 -15.09 -4.62 1.33
N ASP A 229 -14.89 -3.59 2.14
CA ASP A 229 -14.87 -2.19 1.74
C ASP A 229 -13.83 -1.36 2.52
N GLN A 230 -13.83 -0.04 2.33
CA GLN A 230 -12.90 0.90 2.97
C GLN A 230 -13.04 0.97 4.50
N TYR A 231 -14.18 0.53 5.04
CA TYR A 231 -14.55 0.63 6.46
C TYR A 231 -14.43 -0.69 7.20
N THR A 232 -14.23 -1.80 6.46
CA THR A 232 -14.15 -3.14 7.00
C THR A 232 -13.09 -3.24 8.10
N LEU A 233 -13.52 -3.75 9.25
CA LEU A 233 -12.68 -3.90 10.44
C LEU A 233 -11.70 -5.06 10.25
N PRO A 234 -10.48 -4.95 10.81
CA PRO A 234 -9.58 -6.09 10.87
C PRO A 234 -10.15 -7.18 11.78
N PRO A 235 -9.72 -8.44 11.60
CA PRO A 235 -10.10 -9.52 12.49
C PRO A 235 -9.60 -9.24 13.92
N VAL A 236 -10.37 -9.72 14.90
CA VAL A 236 -10.06 -9.57 16.34
C VAL A 236 -9.09 -10.68 16.75
N THR A 237 -7.91 -10.74 16.15
CA THR A 237 -6.89 -11.72 16.52
C THR A 237 -5.91 -11.12 17.52
N ALA A 238 -5.34 -11.96 18.40
CA ALA A 238 -4.55 -11.52 19.56
C ALA A 238 -3.31 -10.67 19.23
N ARG A 239 -2.93 -10.60 17.95
CA ARG A 239 -1.78 -9.85 17.42
C ARG A 239 -2.16 -8.58 16.67
N VAL A 240 -3.46 -8.39 16.42
CA VAL A 240 -4.00 -7.12 15.96
C VAL A 240 -4.40 -6.34 17.21
N ARG A 241 -3.65 -5.29 17.56
CA ARG A 241 -4.11 -4.31 18.54
C ARG A 241 -5.16 -3.40 17.88
N ALA A 242 -6.22 -3.99 17.35
CA ALA A 242 -7.41 -3.27 16.93
C ALA A 242 -8.19 -3.02 18.21
N GLN A 243 -8.29 -1.76 18.58
CA GLN A 243 -9.17 -1.38 19.67
C GLN A 243 -10.62 -1.55 19.22
N VAL A 244 -11.15 -2.73 19.51
CA VAL A 244 -12.58 -2.94 19.63
C VAL A 244 -12.94 -2.51 21.04
N GLU A 245 -13.15 -1.21 21.25
CA GLU A 245 -14.03 -0.78 22.34
C GLU A 245 -15.46 -0.82 21.79
N PHE A 246 -16.25 -1.70 22.39
CA PHE A 246 -17.65 -1.97 22.06
C PHE A 246 -18.55 -0.76 22.31
N ALA A 247 -19.56 -0.63 21.44
CA ALA A 247 -20.88 -0.01 21.64
C ALA A 247 -20.96 1.43 22.17
#